data_AF-A0A5E4LB92-F1
#
_entry.id   AF-A0A5E4LB92-F1
#
_cell.length_a   1.000
_cell.length_b   1.000
_cell.length_c   1.000
_cell.angle_alpha   90.00
_cell.angle_beta   90.00
_cell.angle_gamma   90.00
#
_symmetry.space_group_name_H-M   'P 1'
#
loop_
_entity.id
_entity.type
_entity.pdbx_description
1 polymer ?
#
loop_
_entity_poly.entity_id
_entity_poly.type
_entity_poly.pdbx_seq_one_letter_code
_entity_poly.pdbx_strand_id
1 'polypeptide(L)'
;MAKVHIKNEDKTVELPDGSCLVDLEGKSNAIFACKVGTCGACIATVISGAENLAPPTDAEKIYIDNFAPGQNKRLLCQAVITKGEVTSEY
;
A
#
# COMPACT_ATOMS: atom_id res chain seq x y z
N MET A 1 -12.74 -6.73 -9.32
CA MET A 1 -12.03 -7.37 -8.19
C MET A 1 -10.56 -7.11 -8.42
N ALA A 2 -10.01 -6.23 -7.60
CA ALA A 2 -8.62 -5.85 -7.66
C ALA A 2 -7.77 -6.89 -6.93
N LYS A 3 -6.52 -7.03 -7.34
CA LYS A 3 -5.58 -8.02 -6.81
C LYS A 3 -4.36 -7.33 -6.22
N VAL A 4 -3.94 -7.80 -5.06
CA VAL A 4 -2.76 -7.29 -4.38
C VAL A 4 -1.82 -8.47 -4.14
N HIS A 5 -0.72 -8.51 -4.88
CA HIS A 5 0.34 -9.48 -4.70
C HIS A 5 1.38 -8.95 -3.70
N ILE A 6 1.63 -9.70 -2.64
CA ILE A 6 2.56 -9.40 -1.56
C ILE A 6 3.81 -10.25 -1.78
N LYS A 7 4.84 -9.61 -2.35
CA LYS A 7 6.01 -10.31 -2.90
C LYS A 7 6.80 -11.10 -1.85
N ASN A 8 6.98 -10.55 -0.66
CA ASN A 8 7.71 -11.19 0.44
C ASN A 8 6.93 -12.33 1.13
N GLU A 9 5.62 -12.43 0.90
CA GLU A 9 4.78 -13.54 1.37
C GLU A 9 4.43 -14.56 0.27
N ASP A 10 4.81 -14.27 -0.99
CA ASP A 10 4.35 -14.98 -2.19
C ASP A 10 2.83 -15.22 -2.17
N LYS A 11 2.07 -14.18 -1.82
CA LYS A 11 0.63 -14.26 -1.55
C LYS A 11 -0.15 -13.22 -2.33
N THR A 12 -1.29 -13.60 -2.88
CA THR A 12 -2.21 -12.68 -3.54
C THR A 12 -3.52 -12.57 -2.77
N VAL A 13 -3.96 -11.35 -2.50
CA VAL A 13 -5.23 -11.04 -1.83
C VAL A 13 -6.14 -10.32 -2.81
N GLU A 14 -7.38 -10.78 -2.92
CA GLU A 14 -8.40 -10.12 -3.73
C GLU A 14 -9.18 -9.12 -2.86
N LEU A 15 -9.38 -7.91 -3.39
CA LEU A 15 -10.14 -6.84 -2.77
C LEU A 15 -11.18 -6.30 -3.76
N PRO A 16 -12.31 -5.75 -3.29
CA PRO A 16 -13.19 -4.97 -4.15
C PRO A 16 -12.43 -3.83 -4.85
N ASP A 17 -12.86 -3.47 -6.07
CA ASP A 17 -12.29 -2.32 -6.77
C ASP A 17 -12.57 -1.04 -5.95
N GLY A 18 -11.56 -0.17 -5.82
CA GLY A 18 -11.64 1.02 -4.97
C GLY A 18 -11.34 0.79 -3.48
N SER A 19 -10.92 -0.42 -3.08
CA SER A 19 -10.56 -0.71 -1.69
C SER A 19 -9.24 -0.06 -1.27
N CYS A 20 -9.11 0.23 0.02
CA CYS A 20 -7.85 0.67 0.60
C CYS A 20 -6.99 -0.54 0.97
N LEU A 21 -5.67 -0.46 0.78
CA LEU A 21 -4.74 -1.54 1.15
C LEU A 21 -4.63 -1.74 2.67
N VAL A 22 -5.27 -0.91 3.50
CA VAL A 22 -5.53 -1.22 4.92
C VAL A 22 -6.33 -2.51 5.09
N ASP A 23 -7.16 -2.89 4.11
CA ASP A 23 -7.96 -4.12 4.13
C ASP A 23 -7.11 -5.40 3.98
N LEU A 24 -5.80 -5.26 3.81
CA LEU A 24 -4.84 -6.36 3.93
C LEU A 24 -4.58 -6.74 5.39
N GLU A 25 -4.97 -5.91 6.36
CA GLU A 25 -4.82 -6.24 7.78
C GLU A 25 -5.56 -7.56 8.11
N GLY A 26 -4.83 -8.49 8.71
CA GLY A 26 -5.34 -9.84 9.00
C GLY A 26 -5.40 -10.77 7.78
N LYS A 27 -5.12 -10.26 6.57
CA LYS A 27 -4.97 -11.05 5.33
C LYS A 27 -3.50 -11.15 4.88
N SER A 28 -2.62 -10.30 5.41
CA SER A 28 -1.17 -10.33 5.23
C SER A 28 -0.46 -10.14 6.57
N ASN A 29 0.87 -10.28 6.56
CA ASN A 29 1.74 -9.99 7.71
C ASN A 29 2.19 -8.52 7.76
N ALA A 30 1.71 -7.66 6.86
CA ALA A 30 1.97 -6.23 6.91
C ALA A 30 1.38 -5.61 8.18
N ILE A 31 2.11 -4.68 8.81
CA ILE A 31 1.72 -4.10 10.10
C ILE A 31 0.97 -2.78 9.88
N PHE A 32 -0.26 -2.70 10.41
CA PHE A 32 -1.12 -1.52 10.31
C PHE A 32 -1.39 -0.89 11.68
N ALA A 33 -0.39 -0.20 12.26
CA ALA A 33 -0.50 0.33 13.61
C ALA A 33 -1.51 1.50 13.76
N CYS A 34 -1.30 2.62 13.06
CA CYS A 34 -2.15 3.81 13.23
C CYS A 34 -3.33 3.90 12.24
N LYS A 35 -3.18 3.32 11.04
CA LYS A 35 -4.16 3.36 9.93
C LYS A 35 -4.55 4.76 9.40
N VAL A 36 -3.93 5.81 9.92
CA VAL A 36 -4.25 7.21 9.61
C VAL A 36 -3.08 7.98 8.98
N GLY A 37 -2.05 7.28 8.49
CA GLY A 37 -0.96 7.88 7.73
C GLY A 37 0.13 8.61 8.52
N THR A 38 0.27 8.34 9.83
CA THR A 38 1.20 9.10 10.71
C THR A 38 2.36 8.30 11.30
N CYS A 39 2.28 6.96 11.35
CA CYS A 39 3.26 6.14 12.07
C CYS A 39 4.32 5.46 11.19
N GLY A 40 4.12 5.35 9.87
CA GLY A 40 5.04 4.66 8.97
C GLY A 40 5.11 3.13 9.10
N ALA A 41 4.44 2.49 10.07
CA ALA A 41 4.51 1.03 10.25
C ALA A 41 4.08 0.21 9.02
N CYS A 42 3.23 0.78 8.15
CA CYS A 42 2.73 0.15 6.94
C CYS A 42 3.42 0.64 5.66
N ILE A 43 4.65 1.17 5.75
CA ILE A 43 5.42 1.56 4.55
C ILE A 43 5.68 0.31 3.71
N ALA A 44 5.44 0.41 2.40
CA ALA A 44 5.80 -0.60 1.43
C ALA A 44 6.33 0.03 0.15
N THR A 45 7.09 -0.75 -0.61
CA THR A 45 7.51 -0.43 -1.98
C THR A 45 6.51 -1.02 -2.95
N VAL A 46 6.00 -0.20 -3.87
CA VAL A 46 5.24 -0.68 -5.02
C VAL A 46 6.22 -1.14 -6.08
N ILE A 47 6.21 -2.45 -6.37
CA ILE A 47 7.10 -3.09 -7.34
C ILE A 47 6.52 -2.96 -8.76
N SER A 48 5.20 -3.12 -8.90
CA SER A 48 4.47 -2.98 -10.16
C SER A 48 3.01 -2.61 -9.93
N GLY A 49 2.34 -2.04 -10.95
CA GLY A 49 0.93 -1.67 -10.86
C GLY A 49 0.66 -0.38 -10.10
N ALA A 50 1.61 0.57 -10.08
CA ALA A 50 1.42 1.87 -9.45
C ALA A 50 0.29 2.68 -10.11
N GLU A 51 0.09 2.50 -11.42
CA GLU A 51 -1.01 3.07 -12.21
C GLU A 51 -2.40 2.58 -11.77
N ASN A 52 -2.46 1.45 -11.06
CA ASN A 52 -3.69 0.89 -10.51
C ASN A 52 -4.04 1.50 -9.15
N LEU A 53 -3.13 2.26 -8.53
CA LEU A 53 -3.37 2.96 -7.27
C LEU A 53 -3.84 4.40 -7.50
N ALA A 54 -4.68 4.87 -6.59
CA ALA A 54 -4.94 6.30 -6.46
C ALA A 54 -3.63 7.05 -6.14
N PRO A 55 -3.49 8.30 -6.62
CA PRO A 55 -2.32 9.12 -6.31
C PRO A 55 -2.16 9.27 -4.79
N PRO A 56 -0.92 9.36 -4.28
CA PRO A 56 -0.69 9.60 -2.86
C PRO A 56 -1.25 10.96 -2.44
N THR A 57 -1.74 11.03 -1.21
CA THR A 57 -2.18 12.30 -0.61
C THR A 57 -0.96 13.19 -0.35
N ASP A 58 -1.16 14.50 -0.21
CA ASP A 58 -0.04 15.40 0.07
C ASP A 58 0.59 15.13 1.44
N ALA A 59 -0.22 14.73 2.43
CA ALA A 59 0.28 14.28 3.72
C ALA A 59 1.14 13.01 3.61
N GLU A 60 0.71 12.03 2.81
CA GLU A 60 1.48 10.81 2.54
C GLU A 60 2.82 11.16 1.88
N LYS A 61 2.82 12.01 0.84
CA LYS A 61 4.05 12.46 0.15
C LYS A 61 5.03 13.12 1.12
N ILE A 62 4.56 14.12 1.88
CA ILE A 62 5.38 14.82 2.87
C ILE A 62 5.97 13.83 3.88
N TYR A 63 5.17 12.87 4.36
CA TYR A 63 5.66 11.85 5.29
C TYR A 63 6.77 10.99 4.68
N ILE A 64 6.54 10.43 3.48
CA ILE A 64 7.51 9.58 2.79
C ILE A 64 8.81 10.35 2.51
N ASP A 65 8.72 11.58 2.02
CA ASP A 65 9.89 12.41 1.68
C ASP A 65 10.77 12.71 2.91
N ASN A 66 10.15 12.89 4.08
CA ASN A 66 10.87 13.21 5.32
C ASN A 66 11.36 11.98 6.08
N PHE A 67 10.60 10.88 6.08
CA PHE A 67 10.83 9.75 7.00
C PHE A 67 11.15 8.42 6.32
N ALA A 68 10.89 8.28 5.03
CA ALA A 68 11.13 7.04 4.28
C ALA A 68 11.57 7.32 2.83
N PRO A 69 12.64 8.13 2.63
CA PRO A 69 13.04 8.54 1.31
C PRO A 69 13.39 7.33 0.45
N GLY A 70 12.83 7.30 -0.76
CA GLY A 70 13.00 6.20 -1.69
C GLY A 70 11.97 6.25 -2.82
N GLN A 71 12.26 5.55 -3.91
CA GLN A 71 11.33 5.49 -5.04
C GLN A 71 10.18 4.52 -4.74
N ASN A 72 9.00 4.85 -5.28
CA ASN A 72 7.81 4.00 -5.27
C ASN A 72 7.35 3.55 -3.87
N LYS A 73 7.67 4.31 -2.82
CA LYS A 73 7.19 4.04 -1.46
C LYS A 73 5.78 4.56 -1.27
N ARG A 74 4.96 3.80 -0.55
CA ARG A 74 3.57 4.14 -0.18
C ARG A 74 3.31 3.77 1.27
N LEU A 75 2.44 4.53 1.91
CA LEU A 75 1.79 4.09 3.15
C LEU A 75 0.60 3.21 2.74
N LEU A 76 0.67 1.89 2.97
CA LEU A 76 -0.41 0.98 2.57
C LEU A 76 -1.77 1.40 3.14
N CYS A 77 -1.82 1.96 4.35
CA CYS A 77 -3.08 2.46 4.93
C CYS A 77 -3.68 3.68 4.22
N GLN A 78 -2.96 4.32 3.30
CA GLN A 78 -3.43 5.46 2.49
C GLN A 78 -3.53 5.10 1.01
N ALA A 79 -2.98 3.96 0.60
CA ALA A 79 -3.03 3.49 -0.77
C ALA A 79 -4.41 2.88 -1.07
N VAL A 80 -5.06 3.37 -2.13
CA VAL A 80 -6.34 2.86 -2.62
C VAL A 80 -6.11 2.21 -3.98
N ILE A 81 -6.49 0.95 -4.15
CA ILE A 81 -6.42 0.27 -5.44
C ILE A 81 -7.70 0.53 -6.22
N THR A 82 -7.60 1.23 -7.34
CA THR A 82 -8.76 1.64 -8.15
C THR A 82 -9.35 0.45 -8.92
N LYS A 83 -8.50 -0.43 -9.46
CA LYS A 83 -8.82 -1.67 -10.19
C LYS A 83 -7.53 -2.41 -10.52
N GLY A 84 -7.60 -3.59 -11.10
CA GLY A 84 -6.43 -4.28 -11.66
C GLY A 84 -5.56 -4.95 -10.60
N GLU A 85 -4.25 -5.01 -10.82
CA GLU A 85 -3.32 -5.73 -9.97
C GLU A 85 -2.15 -4.85 -9.54
N VAL A 86 -1.77 -4.93 -8.27
CA VAL A 86 -0.58 -4.25 -7.72
C VAL A 86 0.30 -5.27 -7.00
N THR A 87 1.62 -5.12 -7.17
CA THR A 87 2.60 -5.88 -6.40
C THR A 87 3.29 -4.97 -5.41
N SER A 88 3.27 -5.33 -4.14
CA SER A 88 3.93 -4.59 -3.06
C SER A 88 4.89 -5.45 -2.25
N GLU A 89 5.93 -4.83 -1.71
CA GLU A 89 6.93 -5.43 -0.84
C GLU A 89 7.22 -4.46 0.32
N TYR A 90 6.91 -4.88 1.55
CA TYR A 90 7.13 -4.10 2.77
C TYR A 90 8.40 -4.55 3.50
#